data_AF-I7ZXT6-F1
#
_entry.id   AF-I7ZXT6-F1
#
_cell.length_a   1.000
_cell.length_b   1.000
_cell.length_c   1.000
_cell.angle_alpha   90.00
_cell.angle_beta   90.00
_cell.angle_gamma   90.00
#
_symmetry.space_group_name_H-M   'P 1'
#
loop_
_entity.id
_entity.type
_entity.pdbx_description
1 polymer ?
#
loop_
_entity_poly.entity_id
_entity_poly.type
_entity_poly.pdbx_seq_one_letter_code
_entity_poly.pdbx_strand_id
1 'polypeptide(L)'
;MLTTFWPHTEYAEDQPFPKLILTSHVLDRSFQAGSLLGSTTGLIRIGLLAYQPTSNNKFYTRYIIPPGSTPATLLMRSTGTGAVIGLGAMAAMLPYYLVKWDPIEWQDRSWRLLENPGQVEVDTWGFAGAVMGVTGLVVLARRNGRMFQLTGHEEVSSLVLLRALGWRNVFASAGMGSLSGVLGYLGWRYGVMGGKR
;
A
#
# COMPACT_ATOMS: atom_id res chain seq x y z
N MET A 1 4.28 4.17 6.47
CA MET A 1 4.91 5.40 7.01
C MET A 1 6.00 4.99 7.98
N LEU A 2 7.06 5.79 8.16
CA LEU A 2 8.10 5.49 9.14
C LEU A 2 7.86 6.29 10.42
N THR A 3 6.94 5.82 11.25
CA THR A 3 6.70 6.42 12.58
C THR A 3 7.97 6.44 13.43
N THR A 4 8.86 5.47 13.23
CA THR A 4 10.17 5.35 13.89
C THR A 4 11.15 6.50 13.62
N PHE A 5 11.00 7.27 12.54
CA PHE A 5 11.91 8.38 12.24
C PHE A 5 11.44 9.73 12.77
N TRP A 6 10.25 9.80 13.36
CA TRP A 6 9.80 11.02 14.00
C TRP A 6 10.37 11.10 15.42
N PRO A 7 10.77 12.30 15.87
CA PRO A 7 11.13 12.49 17.26
C PRO A 7 9.92 12.23 18.15
N HIS A 8 10.16 11.58 19.29
CA HIS A 8 9.17 11.36 20.35
C HIS A 8 9.64 12.12 21.59
N THR A 9 8.88 13.14 21.98
CA THR A 9 9.21 13.98 23.13
C THR A 9 8.75 13.32 24.43
N GLU A 10 9.32 13.73 25.57
CA GLU A 10 8.88 13.23 26.88
C GLU A 10 7.43 13.65 27.17
N TYR A 11 7.06 14.87 26.76
CA TYR A 11 5.73 15.43 26.94
C TYR A 11 4.99 15.61 25.61
N ALA A 12 3.66 15.45 25.67
CA ALA A 12 2.80 15.51 24.50
C ALA A 12 2.75 16.90 23.88
N GLU A 13 2.69 17.94 24.71
CA GLU A 13 2.66 19.35 24.34
C GLU A 13 3.88 19.82 23.54
N ASP A 14 5.00 19.11 23.65
CA ASP A 14 6.24 19.43 22.95
C ASP A 14 6.36 18.68 21.60
N GLN A 15 5.41 17.79 21.28
CA GLN A 15 5.51 16.91 20.13
C GLN A 15 5.58 17.72 18.82
N PRO A 16 6.70 17.64 18.07
CA PRO A 16 6.87 18.41 16.86
C PRO A 16 6.18 17.73 15.67
N PHE A 17 5.83 18.55 14.67
CA PHE A 17 5.21 18.13 13.40
C PHE A 17 3.94 17.25 13.54
N PRO A 18 3.03 17.51 14.50
CA PRO A 18 1.93 16.60 14.80
C PRO A 18 0.99 16.38 13.61
N LYS A 19 0.77 17.44 12.82
CA LYS A 19 -0.05 17.39 11.60
C LYS A 19 0.56 16.47 10.54
N LEU A 20 1.87 16.52 10.35
CA LEU A 20 2.55 15.72 9.33
C LEU A 20 2.56 14.23 9.73
N ILE A 21 2.84 13.95 11.01
CA ILE A 21 2.81 12.59 11.57
C ILE A 21 1.45 11.97 11.35
N LEU A 22 0.39 12.60 11.86
CA LEU A 22 -0.96 12.05 11.77
C LEU A 22 -1.49 11.99 10.33
N THR A 23 -1.21 13.00 9.51
CA THR A 23 -1.64 13.01 8.10
C THR A 23 -0.99 11.87 7.33
N SER A 24 0.32 11.71 7.44
CA SER A 24 1.03 10.64 6.74
C SER A 24 0.63 9.26 7.27
N HIS A 25 0.36 9.11 8.57
CA HIS A 25 -0.13 7.84 9.14
C HIS A 25 -1.50 7.48 8.56
N VAL A 26 -2.45 8.41 8.59
CA VAL A 26 -3.81 8.17 8.11
C VAL A 26 -3.82 7.88 6.60
N LEU A 27 -3.03 8.61 5.82
CA LEU A 27 -2.88 8.35 4.38
C LEU A 27 -2.28 6.96 4.11
N ASP A 28 -1.22 6.60 4.83
CA ASP A 28 -0.58 5.29 4.70
C ASP A 28 -1.54 4.15 5.08
N ARG A 29 -2.29 4.28 6.18
CA ARG A 29 -3.33 3.33 6.58
C ARG A 29 -4.44 3.21 5.54
N SER A 30 -4.87 4.32 4.94
CA SER A 30 -5.88 4.30 3.89
C SER A 30 -5.39 3.63 2.60
N PHE A 31 -4.12 3.83 2.24
CA PHE A 31 -3.47 3.13 1.14
C PHE A 31 -3.39 1.63 1.39
N GLN A 32 -3.01 1.21 2.60
CA GLN A 32 -2.95 -0.19 3.00
C GLN A 32 -4.34 -0.84 3.01
N ALA A 33 -5.34 -0.16 3.58
CA ALA A 33 -6.73 -0.63 3.59
C ALA A 33 -7.30 -0.76 2.17
N GLY A 34 -7.07 0.24 1.32
CA GLY A 34 -7.42 0.19 -0.10
C GLY A 34 -6.75 -0.97 -0.83
N SER A 35 -5.46 -1.21 -0.54
CA SER A 35 -4.71 -2.34 -1.09
C SER A 35 -5.32 -3.69 -0.68
N LEU A 36 -5.73 -3.83 0.59
CA LEU A 36 -6.37 -5.05 1.11
C LEU A 36 -7.72 -5.33 0.45
N LEU A 37 -8.57 -4.30 0.30
CA LEU A 37 -9.86 -4.44 -0.39
C LEU A 37 -9.66 -4.73 -1.89
N GLY A 38 -8.67 -4.09 -2.50
CA GLY A 38 -8.28 -4.32 -3.89
C GLY A 38 -7.76 -5.73 -4.12
N SER A 39 -6.90 -6.25 -3.24
CA SER A 39 -6.36 -7.61 -3.34
C SER A 39 -7.44 -8.66 -3.14
N THR A 40 -8.35 -8.45 -2.18
CA THR A 40 -9.53 -9.30 -1.98
C THR A 40 -10.41 -9.33 -3.23
N THR A 41 -10.67 -8.16 -3.83
CA THR A 41 -11.37 -8.07 -5.11
C THR A 41 -10.65 -8.83 -6.23
N GLY A 42 -9.32 -8.74 -6.27
CA GLY A 42 -8.48 -9.47 -7.20
C GLY A 42 -8.59 -10.99 -7.04
N LEU A 43 -8.56 -11.49 -5.81
CA LEU A 43 -8.74 -12.92 -5.49
C LEU A 43 -10.12 -13.43 -5.92
N ILE A 44 -11.17 -12.64 -5.69
CA ILE A 44 -12.52 -12.97 -6.18
C ILE A 44 -12.52 -13.09 -7.70
N ARG A 45 -11.90 -12.14 -8.41
CA ARG A 45 -11.79 -12.18 -9.89
C ARG A 45 -10.97 -13.37 -10.39
N ILE A 46 -9.94 -13.79 -9.65
CA ILE A 46 -9.18 -15.02 -9.96
C ILE A 46 -10.08 -16.25 -9.83
N GLY A 47 -10.85 -16.36 -8.75
CA GLY A 47 -11.81 -17.46 -8.58
C GLY A 47 -12.85 -17.50 -9.70
N LEU A 48 -13.37 -16.33 -10.07
CA LEU A 48 -14.28 -16.20 -11.21
C LEU A 48 -13.61 -16.57 -12.54
N LEU A 49 -12.33 -16.26 -12.76
CA LEU A 49 -11.60 -16.68 -13.96
C LEU A 49 -11.49 -18.21 -14.03
N ALA A 50 -11.17 -18.84 -12.89
CA ALA A 50 -11.03 -20.29 -12.79
C ALA A 50 -12.38 -21.02 -12.99
N TYR A 51 -13.49 -20.40 -12.58
CA TYR A 51 -14.83 -20.94 -12.81
C TYR A 51 -15.25 -20.89 -14.29
N GLN A 52 -14.53 -20.15 -15.15
CA GLN A 52 -14.84 -19.98 -16.58
C GLN A 52 -16.33 -19.70 -16.88
N PRO A 53 -16.94 -18.69 -16.25
CA PRO A 53 -18.35 -18.41 -16.49
C PRO A 53 -18.53 -18.03 -17.97
N THR A 54 -19.44 -18.72 -18.65
CA THR A 54 -19.85 -18.47 -20.03
C THR A 54 -20.70 -17.20 -20.12
N SER A 55 -20.13 -16.06 -19.72
CA SER A 55 -20.80 -14.76 -19.71
C SER A 55 -20.36 -13.95 -20.91
N ASN A 56 -21.22 -13.87 -21.93
CA ASN A 56 -21.06 -12.96 -23.07
C ASN A 56 -21.43 -11.50 -22.73
N ASN A 57 -21.58 -11.17 -21.45
CA ASN A 57 -21.91 -9.82 -21.02
C ASN A 57 -20.72 -8.87 -21.19
N LYS A 58 -20.89 -7.82 -22.00
CA LYS A 58 -19.87 -6.77 -22.23
C LYS A 58 -19.40 -6.10 -20.93
N PHE A 59 -20.25 -5.99 -19.92
CA PHE A 59 -19.86 -5.44 -18.62
C PHE A 59 -18.86 -6.38 -17.91
N TYR A 60 -19.16 -7.68 -17.91
CA TYR A 60 -18.34 -8.70 -17.25
C TYR A 60 -16.94 -8.75 -17.88
N THR A 61 -16.89 -8.88 -19.21
CA THR A 61 -15.63 -8.97 -19.96
C THR A 61 -14.87 -7.65 -20.01
N ARG A 62 -15.49 -6.50 -19.73
CA ARG A 62 -14.76 -5.22 -19.68
C ARG A 62 -14.23 -4.87 -18.30
N TYR A 63 -15.00 -5.11 -17.25
CA TYR A 63 -14.72 -4.56 -15.91
C TYR A 63 -14.37 -5.60 -14.86
N ILE A 64 -14.84 -6.84 -15.01
CA ILE A 64 -14.64 -7.90 -14.01
C ILE A 64 -13.45 -8.76 -14.43
N ILE A 65 -13.53 -9.40 -15.61
CA ILE A 65 -12.46 -10.23 -16.16
C ILE A 65 -12.20 -9.84 -17.63
N PRO A 66 -11.25 -8.92 -17.87
CA PRO A 66 -10.80 -8.59 -19.21
C PRO A 66 -10.27 -9.81 -19.99
N PRO A 67 -10.52 -9.93 -21.31
CA PRO A 67 -9.89 -10.94 -22.14
C PRO A 67 -8.37 -10.93 -22.01
N GLY A 68 -7.76 -12.12 -21.97
CA GLY A 68 -6.30 -12.27 -21.79
C GLY A 68 -5.79 -11.94 -20.39
N SER A 69 -6.68 -11.77 -19.41
CA SER A 69 -6.26 -11.59 -18.01
C SER A 69 -5.63 -12.87 -17.45
N THR A 70 -4.48 -12.72 -16.82
CA THR A 70 -3.86 -13.76 -15.98
C THR A 70 -4.20 -13.51 -14.51
N PRO A 71 -4.10 -14.53 -13.63
CA PRO A 71 -4.32 -14.34 -12.19
C PRO A 71 -3.49 -13.19 -11.60
N ALA A 72 -2.21 -13.14 -11.97
CA ALA A 72 -1.31 -12.06 -11.54
C ALA A 72 -1.81 -10.68 -11.99
N THR A 73 -2.24 -10.52 -13.24
CA THR A 73 -2.74 -9.22 -13.73
C THR A 73 -4.04 -8.80 -13.04
N LEU A 74 -4.94 -9.74 -12.72
CA LEU A 74 -6.19 -9.43 -12.01
C LEU A 74 -5.91 -8.98 -10.58
N LEU A 75 -5.01 -9.68 -9.88
CA LEU A 75 -4.60 -9.32 -8.52
C LEU A 75 -3.92 -7.96 -8.52
N MET A 76 -2.88 -7.76 -9.34
CA MET A 76 -2.11 -6.50 -9.35
C MET A 76 -2.99 -5.30 -9.71
N ARG A 77 -3.81 -5.41 -10.76
CA ARG A 77 -4.69 -4.29 -11.15
C ARG A 77 -5.70 -3.95 -10.06
N SER A 78 -6.28 -4.94 -9.40
CA SER A 78 -7.28 -4.72 -8.36
C SER A 78 -6.64 -4.14 -7.10
N THR A 79 -5.51 -4.68 -6.64
CA THR A 79 -4.73 -4.12 -5.52
C THR A 79 -4.31 -2.68 -5.78
N GLY A 80 -3.68 -2.40 -6.92
CA GLY A 80 -3.20 -1.04 -7.23
C GLY A 80 -4.34 -0.03 -7.37
N THR A 81 -5.47 -0.44 -7.96
CA THR A 81 -6.66 0.43 -8.06
C THR A 81 -7.27 0.68 -6.69
N GLY A 82 -7.43 -0.36 -5.86
CA GLY A 82 -7.92 -0.22 -4.49
C GLY A 82 -7.03 0.68 -3.65
N ALA A 83 -5.71 0.54 -3.77
CA ALA A 83 -4.73 1.37 -3.07
C ALA A 83 -4.87 2.86 -3.42
N VAL A 84 -5.02 3.18 -4.71
CA VAL A 84 -5.23 4.56 -5.18
C VAL A 84 -6.59 5.11 -4.76
N ILE A 85 -7.65 4.29 -4.80
CA ILE A 85 -8.97 4.72 -4.32
C ILE A 85 -8.92 5.00 -2.82
N GLY A 86 -8.33 4.11 -2.03
CA GLY A 86 -8.21 4.28 -0.57
C GLY A 86 -7.42 5.54 -0.22
N LEU A 87 -6.24 5.70 -0.82
CA LEU A 87 -5.40 6.89 -0.63
C LEU A 87 -6.11 8.16 -1.08
N GLY A 88 -6.71 8.16 -2.28
CA GLY A 88 -7.37 9.32 -2.88
C GLY A 88 -8.62 9.75 -2.12
N ALA A 89 -9.46 8.78 -1.70
CA ALA A 89 -10.65 9.05 -0.90
C ALA A 89 -10.26 9.69 0.44
N MET A 90 -9.24 9.14 1.12
CA MET A 90 -8.78 9.71 2.37
C MET A 90 -8.08 11.06 2.17
N ALA A 91 -7.26 11.23 1.13
CA ALA A 91 -6.64 12.51 0.82
C ALA A 91 -7.67 13.63 0.60
N ALA A 92 -8.83 13.31 0.01
CA ALA A 92 -9.93 14.26 -0.16
C ALA A 92 -10.70 14.52 1.15
N MET A 93 -10.97 13.47 1.93
CA MET A 93 -11.75 13.57 3.17
C MET A 93 -10.96 14.17 4.34
N LEU A 94 -9.67 13.88 4.42
CA LEU A 94 -8.84 14.17 5.59
C LEU A 94 -8.87 15.66 5.96
N PRO A 95 -8.65 16.63 5.05
CA PRO A 95 -8.70 18.06 5.40
C PRO A 95 -9.98 18.47 6.15
N TYR A 96 -11.13 17.90 5.79
CA TYR A 96 -12.41 18.18 6.46
C TYR A 96 -12.43 17.69 7.93
N TYR A 97 -11.80 16.56 8.22
CA TYR A 97 -11.66 16.06 9.59
C TYR A 97 -10.60 16.84 10.38
N LEU A 98 -9.53 17.25 9.71
CA LEU A 98 -8.38 17.91 10.31
C LEU A 98 -8.66 19.34 10.81
N VAL A 99 -9.63 20.03 10.22
CA VAL A 99 -10.01 21.40 10.60
C VAL A 99 -10.62 21.47 12.00
N LYS A 100 -11.12 20.35 12.54
CA LYS A 100 -11.88 20.33 13.79
C LYS A 100 -11.01 20.32 15.05
N TRP A 101 -9.70 20.16 14.92
CA TRP A 101 -8.82 19.88 16.04
C TRP A 101 -7.93 21.06 16.39
N ASP A 102 -7.86 21.34 17.70
CA ASP A 102 -6.97 22.35 18.25
C ASP A 102 -5.51 21.88 18.22
N PRO A 103 -4.52 22.80 18.22
CA PRO A 103 -3.10 22.45 18.15
C PRO A 103 -2.66 21.44 19.21
N ILE A 104 -3.17 21.54 20.44
CA ILE A 104 -2.83 20.61 21.53
C ILE A 104 -3.39 19.20 21.28
N GLU A 105 -4.57 19.08 20.66
CA GLU A 105 -5.16 17.78 20.32
C GLU A 105 -4.36 17.08 19.23
N TRP A 106 -3.84 17.84 18.27
CA TRP A 106 -2.91 17.33 17.26
C TRP A 106 -1.67 16.74 17.91
N GLN A 107 -1.05 17.49 18.82
CA GLN A 107 0.14 17.09 19.55
C GLN A 107 -0.09 15.81 20.35
N ASP A 108 -1.11 15.80 21.22
CA ASP A 108 -1.48 14.65 22.04
C ASP A 108 -1.80 13.39 21.22
N ARG A 109 -2.59 13.50 20.15
CA ARG A 109 -2.91 12.34 19.29
C ARG A 109 -1.68 11.81 18.57
N SER A 110 -0.80 12.69 18.07
CA SER A 110 0.42 12.28 17.39
C SER A 110 1.43 11.64 18.36
N TRP A 111 1.52 12.16 19.58
CA TRP A 111 2.35 11.61 20.64
C TRP A 111 1.88 10.20 21.03
N ARG A 112 0.56 10.02 21.27
CA ARG A 112 -0.04 8.72 21.59
C ARG A 112 0.13 7.69 20.46
N LEU A 113 0.18 8.15 19.20
CA LEU A 113 0.44 7.28 18.07
C LEU A 113 1.89 6.74 18.10
N LEU A 114 2.86 7.59 18.40
CA LEU A 114 4.27 7.20 18.51
C LEU A 114 4.54 6.35 19.76
N GLU A 115 3.82 6.62 20.85
CA GLU A 115 3.91 5.83 22.09
C GLU A 115 3.38 4.40 21.92
N ASN A 116 2.50 4.15 20.93
CA ASN A 116 1.96 2.82 20.70
C ASN A 116 2.93 1.94 19.89
N PRO A 117 3.64 0.98 20.52
CA PRO A 117 4.67 0.20 19.83
C PRO A 117 4.11 -0.66 18.70
N GLY A 118 2.88 -1.17 18.84
CA GLY A 118 2.25 -1.99 17.82
C GLY A 118 1.95 -1.19 16.55
N GLN A 119 1.49 0.06 16.69
CA GLN A 119 1.29 0.94 15.53
C GLN A 119 2.60 1.25 14.83
N VAL A 120 3.65 1.55 15.60
CA VAL A 120 4.98 1.86 15.06
C VAL A 120 5.59 0.65 14.34
N GLU A 121 5.48 -0.54 14.92
CA GLU A 121 6.00 -1.76 14.32
C GLU A 121 5.25 -2.09 13.01
N VAL A 122 3.92 -2.05 13.00
CA VAL A 122 3.14 -2.29 11.77
C VAL A 122 3.48 -1.26 10.68
N ASP A 123 3.62 0.02 11.05
CA ASP A 123 4.00 1.09 10.13
C ASP A 123 5.37 0.84 9.49
N THR A 124 6.35 0.43 10.30
CA THR A 124 7.71 0.12 9.86
C THR A 124 7.73 -1.07 8.90
N TRP A 125 7.08 -2.17 9.27
CA TRP A 125 7.03 -3.38 8.46
C TRP A 125 6.24 -3.17 7.16
N GLY A 126 5.10 -2.47 7.24
CA GLY A 126 4.32 -2.10 6.06
C GLY A 126 5.11 -1.22 5.10
N PHE A 127 5.79 -0.19 5.62
CA PHE A 127 6.63 0.68 4.79
C PHE A 127 7.81 -0.06 4.15
N ALA A 128 8.54 -0.85 4.94
CA ALA A 128 9.65 -1.66 4.44
C ALA A 128 9.17 -2.64 3.36
N GLY A 129 8.03 -3.29 3.58
CA GLY A 129 7.37 -4.13 2.60
C GLY A 129 7.04 -3.38 1.31
N ALA A 130 6.46 -2.18 1.39
CA ALA A 130 6.14 -1.36 0.23
C ALA A 130 7.38 -1.01 -0.60
N VAL A 131 8.47 -0.57 0.07
CA VAL A 131 9.77 -0.28 -0.58
C VAL A 131 10.32 -1.52 -1.28
N MET A 132 10.28 -2.67 -0.61
CA MET A 132 10.72 -3.95 -1.19
C MET A 132 9.85 -4.38 -2.37
N GLY A 133 8.54 -4.13 -2.33
CA GLY A 133 7.63 -4.40 -3.42
C GLY A 133 7.94 -3.58 -4.68
N VAL A 134 8.15 -2.26 -4.53
CA VAL A 134 8.54 -1.39 -5.66
C VAL A 134 9.92 -1.75 -6.18
N THR A 135 10.88 -2.04 -5.29
CA THR A 135 12.22 -2.48 -5.68
C THR A 135 12.17 -3.79 -6.45
N GLY A 136 11.37 -4.75 -5.98
CA GLY A 136 11.13 -6.02 -6.66
C GLY A 136 10.54 -5.83 -8.06
N LEU A 137 9.61 -4.89 -8.22
CA LEU A 137 9.08 -4.52 -9.54
C LEU A 137 10.19 -4.01 -10.47
N VAL A 138 11.06 -3.11 -10.00
CA VAL A 138 12.20 -2.61 -10.78
C VAL A 138 13.14 -3.74 -11.18
N VAL A 139 13.46 -4.65 -10.24
CA VAL A 139 14.33 -5.80 -10.51
C VAL A 139 13.70 -6.74 -11.55
N LEU A 140 12.41 -7.04 -11.43
CA LEU A 140 11.68 -7.87 -12.39
C LEU A 140 11.61 -7.21 -13.77
N ALA A 141 11.36 -5.91 -13.83
CA ALA A 141 11.31 -5.17 -15.09
C ALA A 141 12.67 -5.12 -15.79
N ARG A 142 13.77 -5.04 -15.02
CA ARG A 142 15.14 -5.12 -15.55
C ARG A 142 15.51 -6.51 -16.06
N ARG A 143 15.13 -7.55 -15.33
CA ARG A 143 15.44 -8.94 -15.72
C ARG A 143 14.57 -9.44 -16.86
N ASN A 144 13.32 -9.00 -16.91
CA ASN A 144 12.28 -9.55 -17.78
C ASN A 144 11.52 -8.44 -18.52
N GLY A 145 12.18 -7.47 -19.17
CA GLY A 145 11.47 -6.37 -19.81
C GLY A 145 10.51 -6.78 -20.93
N ARG A 146 10.69 -7.97 -21.53
CA ARG A 146 9.69 -8.56 -22.45
C ARG A 146 8.32 -8.77 -21.78
N MET A 147 8.29 -9.11 -20.49
CA MET A 147 7.06 -9.28 -19.71
C MET A 147 6.25 -7.98 -19.61
N PHE A 148 6.96 -6.85 -19.65
CA PHE A 148 6.38 -5.51 -19.55
C PHE A 148 6.36 -4.77 -20.90
N GLN A 149 6.69 -5.46 -22.00
CA GLN A 149 6.82 -4.88 -23.34
C GLN A 149 7.77 -3.66 -23.39
N LEU A 150 8.81 -3.68 -22.56
CA LEU A 150 9.80 -2.60 -22.48
C LEU A 150 11.00 -2.90 -23.38
N THR A 151 11.38 -1.95 -24.23
CA THR A 151 12.61 -1.99 -25.05
C THR A 151 13.68 -1.08 -24.42
N GLY A 152 14.96 -1.49 -24.48
CA GLY A 152 16.07 -0.69 -23.93
C GLY A 152 16.01 -0.46 -22.40
N HIS A 153 15.38 -1.37 -21.65
CA HIS A 153 15.06 -1.20 -20.23
C HIS A 153 16.23 -1.47 -19.26
N GLU A 154 17.34 -2.00 -19.75
CA GLU A 154 18.48 -2.42 -18.92
C GLU A 154 19.29 -1.23 -18.39
N GLU A 155 19.48 -0.19 -19.21
CA GLU A 155 20.34 0.96 -18.89
C GLU A 155 19.59 2.22 -18.45
N VAL A 156 18.25 2.19 -18.44
CA VAL A 156 17.45 3.35 -18.02
C VAL A 156 17.40 3.50 -16.49
N SER A 157 17.28 4.74 -16.05
CA SER A 157 17.13 5.04 -14.62
C SER A 157 15.84 4.41 -14.07
N SER A 158 15.86 4.03 -12.78
CA SER A 158 14.72 3.40 -12.12
C SER A 158 13.46 4.27 -12.19
N LEU A 159 13.60 5.59 -12.17
CA LEU A 159 12.48 6.53 -12.29
C LEU A 159 11.83 6.49 -13.68
N VAL A 160 12.64 6.43 -14.75
CA VAL A 160 12.12 6.28 -16.12
C VAL A 160 11.44 4.93 -16.27
N LEU A 161 12.03 3.88 -15.71
CA LEU A 161 11.46 2.54 -15.71
C LEU A 161 10.11 2.48 -15.00
N LEU A 162 10.00 3.06 -13.81
CA LEU A 162 8.74 3.12 -13.05
C LEU A 162 7.65 3.92 -13.79
N ARG A 163 8.02 4.99 -14.50
CA ARG A 163 7.10 5.73 -15.36
C ARG A 163 6.61 4.87 -16.53
N ALA A 164 7.52 4.14 -17.19
CA ALA A 164 7.18 3.26 -18.30
C ALA A 164 6.29 2.08 -17.87
N LEU A 165 6.52 1.55 -16.66
CA LEU A 165 5.68 0.52 -16.05
C LEU A 165 4.28 1.02 -15.70
N GLY A 166 4.10 2.33 -15.56
CA GLY A 166 2.83 2.96 -15.26
C GLY A 166 2.43 2.87 -13.78
N TRP A 167 1.69 3.87 -13.32
CA TRP A 167 1.33 4.03 -11.91
C TRP A 167 0.64 2.80 -11.33
N ARG A 168 -0.24 2.12 -12.09
CA ARG A 168 -0.99 0.95 -11.58
C ARG A 168 -0.08 -0.14 -11.07
N ASN A 169 1.01 -0.42 -11.77
CA ASN A 169 1.96 -1.46 -11.37
C ASN A 169 2.77 -1.01 -10.15
N VAL A 170 3.17 0.26 -10.09
CA VAL A 170 3.89 0.81 -8.93
C VAL A 170 3.04 0.75 -7.66
N PHE A 171 1.79 1.24 -7.72
CA PHE A 171 0.85 1.21 -6.59
C PHE A 171 0.47 -0.22 -6.20
N ALA A 172 0.31 -1.13 -7.19
CA ALA A 172 0.07 -2.54 -6.91
C ALA A 172 1.24 -3.19 -6.19
N SER A 173 2.46 -2.99 -6.67
CA SER A 173 3.67 -3.56 -6.07
C SER A 173 3.95 -2.98 -4.68
N ALA A 174 3.78 -1.67 -4.49
CA ALA A 174 3.86 -1.04 -3.18
C ALA A 174 2.78 -1.57 -2.23
N GLY A 175 1.53 -1.70 -2.69
CA GLY A 175 0.40 -2.18 -1.90
C GLY A 175 0.58 -3.63 -1.47
N MET A 176 0.93 -4.52 -2.40
CA MET A 176 1.23 -5.91 -2.10
C MET A 176 2.42 -6.05 -1.17
N GLY A 177 3.50 -5.31 -1.44
CA GLY A 177 4.67 -5.28 -0.59
C GLY A 177 4.31 -4.88 0.83
N SER A 178 3.50 -3.83 1.00
CA SER A 178 3.03 -3.38 2.31
C SER A 178 2.20 -4.43 3.03
N LEU A 179 1.25 -5.07 2.34
CA LEU A 179 0.44 -6.14 2.93
C LEU A 179 1.30 -7.34 3.35
N SER A 180 2.27 -7.73 2.52
CA SER A 180 3.26 -8.75 2.87
C SER A 180 4.11 -8.35 4.07
N GLY A 181 4.49 -7.07 4.18
CA GLY A 181 5.16 -6.53 5.35
C GLY A 181 4.34 -6.68 6.63
N VAL A 182 3.06 -6.29 6.58
CA VAL A 182 2.13 -6.47 7.73
C VAL A 182 1.95 -7.94 8.08
N LEU A 183 1.77 -8.84 7.11
CA LEU A 183 1.68 -10.27 7.36
C LEU A 183 2.97 -10.83 7.97
N GLY A 184 4.13 -10.37 7.49
CA GLY A 184 5.44 -10.70 8.05
C GLY A 184 5.57 -10.25 9.50
N TYR A 185 5.13 -9.02 9.81
CA TYR A 185 5.06 -8.51 11.18
C TYR A 185 4.17 -9.40 12.07
N LEU A 186 2.96 -9.73 11.61
CA LEU A 186 2.03 -10.56 12.40
C LEU A 186 2.62 -11.95 12.66
N GLY A 187 3.21 -12.57 11.64
CA GLY A 187 3.89 -13.86 11.76
C GLY A 187 5.08 -13.80 12.71
N TRP A 188 5.89 -12.74 12.65
CA TRP A 188 7.02 -12.54 13.55
C TRP A 188 6.56 -12.30 14.99
N ARG A 189 5.71 -11.28 15.20
CA ARG A 189 5.26 -10.83 16.51
C ARG A 189 4.45 -11.89 17.24
N TYR A 190 3.47 -12.49 16.58
CA TYR A 190 2.53 -13.40 17.22
C TYR A 190 2.89 -14.87 17.04
N GLY A 191 3.57 -15.22 15.94
CA GLY A 191 4.00 -16.59 15.68
C GLY A 191 5.34 -16.91 16.36
N VAL A 192 6.38 -16.14 16.08
CA VAL A 192 7.74 -16.42 16.57
C VAL A 192 7.95 -15.91 18.01
N MET A 193 7.57 -14.66 18.26
CA MET A 193 7.80 -14.01 19.56
C MET A 193 6.69 -14.26 20.58
N GLY A 194 5.65 -15.03 20.23
CA GLY A 194 4.54 -15.37 21.13
C GLY A 194 3.80 -14.14 21.67
N GLY A 195 3.75 -13.04 20.91
CA GLY A 195 3.15 -11.77 21.31
C GLY A 195 4.04 -10.90 22.20
N LYS A 196 5.26 -11.32 22.52
CA LYS A 196 6.25 -10.56 23.30
C LYS A 196 7.16 -9.75 22.37
N ARG A 197 7.82 -8.76 22.96
CA ARG A 197 8.81 -7.91 22.27
C ARG A 197 10.20 -8.47 22.44
#